data_AF-A0A7C2K8X0-F1
#
_entry.id   AF-A0A7C2K8X0-F1
#
_cell.length_a   1.000
_cell.length_b   1.000
_cell.length_c   1.000
_cell.angle_alpha   90.00
_cell.angle_beta   90.00
_cell.angle_gamma   90.00
#
_symmetry.space_group_name_H-M   'P 1'
#
loop_
_entity.id
_entity.type
_entity.pdbx_description
1 polymer ?
#
loop_
_entity_poly.entity_id
_entity_poly.type
_entity_poly.pdbx_seq_one_letter_code
_entity_poly.pdbx_strand_id
1 'polypeptide(L)'
;MFKSIKLDEVLTLPKFKATFVERINRFVVMAELEGKLIQAYLPNPGKLLELLLPGETLILTLNRSQGGKAEDCKANKLPYLVLAVLKDGEPVLLHTHLTNRIIADLIKQGKVPLYKGYEVSAFEPSFQGSRFDLILKKEGERLLVEVKTCTLFNDKVAMFPDAVSQRGTKHLLTLAKAKEWGYVPQCLFVVMSRKPDYFLPAFHIDLAFAYAFLEVRNSVELRAIAISADESLETFNFVKEVKVPFERLESLVKDSGVYLLVIEVKDSLEVEVGALGRLNFKPGYYVYVGSAKANLQKRIERHKRKTKALKWHIDYLTTRAKVLADFPIRSEEISECELARMVKRFADAEVPRFGSSDCQCESHLFYFSKNPLRSKDFVYLITDLRLKV
;
A
#
# COMPACT_ATOMS: atom_id res chain seq x y z
N MET A 1 11.53 2.19 23.30
CA MET A 1 12.81 1.57 22.94
C MET A 1 12.52 0.11 22.63
N PHE A 2 12.21 -0.23 21.36
CA PHE A 2 11.98 -1.63 20.99
C PHE A 2 13.33 -2.33 21.02
N LYS A 3 13.48 -3.38 21.84
CA LYS A 3 14.67 -4.22 21.84
C LYS A 3 14.88 -4.73 20.41
N SER A 4 16.03 -4.40 19.85
CA SER A 4 16.48 -4.86 18.54
C SER A 4 16.51 -6.39 18.55
N ILE A 5 15.51 -7.04 17.96
CA ILE A 5 15.58 -8.47 17.67
C ILE A 5 16.62 -8.64 16.58
N LYS A 6 17.66 -9.47 16.75
CA LYS A 6 18.66 -9.72 15.69
C LYS A 6 17.94 -10.25 14.44
N LEU A 7 18.43 -9.91 13.25
CA LEU A 7 17.82 -10.34 11.98
C LEU A 7 17.67 -11.88 11.96
N ASP A 8 18.73 -12.56 12.38
CA ASP A 8 18.82 -14.01 12.51
C ASP A 8 17.77 -14.57 13.47
N GLU A 9 17.46 -13.87 14.56
CA GLU A 9 16.60 -14.41 15.62
C GLU A 9 15.12 -14.51 15.25
N VAL A 10 14.63 -13.76 14.26
CA VAL A 10 13.22 -13.82 13.82
C VAL A 10 13.07 -14.66 12.56
N LEU A 11 14.01 -14.56 11.63
CA LEU A 11 13.95 -15.32 10.38
C LEU A 11 14.29 -16.81 10.59
N THR A 12 15.06 -17.18 11.62
CA THR A 12 15.41 -18.59 11.89
C THR A 12 14.41 -19.35 12.78
N LEU A 13 13.38 -18.66 13.28
CA LEU A 13 12.36 -19.30 14.10
C LEU A 13 11.48 -20.26 13.27
N PRO A 14 10.84 -21.24 13.92
CA PRO A 14 9.85 -22.07 13.26
C PRO A 14 8.79 -21.25 12.54
N LYS A 15 8.42 -21.71 11.35
CA LYS A 15 7.46 -21.06 10.46
C LYS A 15 6.20 -21.88 10.37
N PHE A 16 5.06 -21.20 10.43
CA PHE A 16 3.75 -21.83 10.39
C PHE A 16 2.95 -21.23 9.24
N LYS A 17 2.32 -22.08 8.42
CA LYS A 17 1.38 -21.62 7.39
C LYS A 17 0.01 -21.44 8.03
N ALA A 18 -0.62 -20.30 7.79
CA ALA A 18 -1.95 -19.99 8.29
C ALA A 18 -2.79 -19.32 7.20
N THR A 19 -4.11 -19.50 7.22
CA THR A 19 -5.02 -18.87 6.27
C THR A 19 -5.47 -17.52 6.81
N PHE A 20 -5.21 -16.44 6.08
CA PHE A 20 -5.67 -15.11 6.48
C PHE A 20 -7.21 -15.04 6.46
N VAL A 21 -7.80 -14.57 7.56
CA VAL A 21 -9.26 -14.41 7.68
C VAL A 21 -9.63 -12.95 7.50
N GLU A 22 -9.06 -12.08 8.34
CA GLU A 22 -9.26 -10.63 8.25
C GLU A 22 -8.22 -9.85 9.06
N ARG A 23 -8.15 -8.55 8.78
CA ARG A 23 -7.29 -7.61 9.49
C ARG A 23 -8.12 -6.83 10.50
N ILE A 24 -7.94 -7.15 11.78
CA ILE A 24 -8.67 -6.54 12.90
C ILE A 24 -8.32 -5.05 13.04
N ASN A 25 -7.03 -4.74 12.94
CA ASN A 25 -6.54 -3.37 12.92
C ASN A 25 -5.18 -3.30 12.19
N ARG A 26 -4.55 -2.13 12.20
CA ARG A 26 -3.27 -1.90 11.51
C ARG A 26 -2.18 -2.91 11.88
N PHE A 27 -2.18 -3.46 13.09
CA PHE A 27 -1.11 -4.30 13.61
C PHE A 27 -1.56 -5.70 14.03
N VAL A 28 -2.83 -6.05 13.84
CA VAL A 28 -3.38 -7.34 14.26
C VAL A 28 -4.19 -7.95 13.14
N VAL A 29 -3.85 -9.19 12.78
CA VAL A 29 -4.62 -10.02 11.86
C VAL A 29 -5.21 -11.21 12.60
N MET A 30 -6.36 -11.69 12.12
CA MET A 30 -6.92 -12.97 12.48
C MET A 30 -6.62 -13.96 11.36
N ALA A 31 -6.16 -15.15 11.73
CA ALA A 31 -5.81 -16.21 10.80
C ALA A 31 -6.24 -17.57 11.35
N GLU A 32 -6.44 -18.54 10.47
CA GLU A 32 -6.69 -19.93 10.82
C GLU A 32 -5.38 -20.72 10.75
N LEU A 33 -4.98 -21.32 11.86
CA LEU A 33 -3.81 -22.19 11.98
C LEU A 33 -4.28 -23.53 12.57
N GLU A 34 -4.08 -24.62 11.84
CA GLU A 34 -4.48 -25.98 12.27
C GLU A 34 -5.95 -26.07 12.72
N GLY A 35 -6.86 -25.42 11.96
CA GLY A 35 -8.29 -25.40 12.26
C GLY A 35 -8.70 -24.48 13.41
N LYS A 36 -7.77 -23.71 14.01
CA LYS A 36 -8.05 -22.77 15.11
C LYS A 36 -7.86 -21.33 14.66
N LEU A 37 -8.81 -20.48 15.02
CA LEU A 37 -8.67 -19.03 14.86
C LEU A 37 -7.66 -18.49 15.88
N ILE A 38 -6.62 -17.82 15.39
CA ILE A 38 -5.59 -17.17 16.19
C ILE A 38 -5.46 -15.69 15.81
N GLN A 39 -4.82 -14.92 16.68
CA GLN A 39 -4.40 -13.55 16.37
C GLN A 39 -2.89 -13.48 16.25
N ALA A 40 -2.41 -12.74 15.24
CA ALA A 40 -0.99 -12.52 14.99
C ALA A 40 -0.67 -11.03 14.85
N TYR A 41 0.51 -10.63 15.34
CA TYR A 41 1.04 -9.28 15.14
C TYR A 41 1.52 -9.10 13.70
N LEU A 42 1.09 -8.03 13.05
CA LEU A 42 1.52 -7.63 11.72
C LEU A 42 2.47 -6.41 11.81
N PRO A 43 3.79 -6.61 11.66
CA PRO A 43 4.79 -5.54 11.65
C PRO A 43 4.82 -4.75 10.33
N ASN A 44 3.64 -4.45 9.78
CA ASN A 44 3.47 -3.68 8.56
C ASN A 44 2.35 -2.63 8.72
N PRO A 45 2.69 -1.34 8.75
CA PRO A 45 1.71 -0.28 8.90
C PRO A 45 0.84 -0.02 7.66
N GLY A 46 1.23 -0.56 6.51
CA GLY A 46 0.60 -0.35 5.21
C GLY A 46 -0.81 -0.91 5.12
N LYS A 47 -1.57 -0.61 4.06
CA LYS A 47 -2.94 -1.12 3.86
C LYS A 47 -2.95 -2.57 3.38
N LEU A 48 -1.98 -2.97 2.54
CA LEU A 48 -1.81 -4.33 2.03
C LEU A 48 -3.08 -4.93 1.42
N LEU A 49 -3.90 -4.12 0.74
CA LEU A 49 -5.24 -4.51 0.31
C LEU A 49 -5.22 -5.69 -0.67
N GLU A 50 -4.25 -5.68 -1.59
CA GLU A 50 -4.01 -6.66 -2.65
C GLU A 50 -3.17 -7.87 -2.20
N LEU A 51 -2.81 -7.91 -0.92
CA LEU A 51 -1.98 -8.95 -0.30
C LEU A 51 -2.73 -9.67 0.83
N LEU A 52 -3.54 -8.96 1.61
CA LEU A 52 -4.30 -9.49 2.74
C LEU A 52 -5.77 -9.67 2.38
N LEU A 53 -6.04 -10.57 1.44
CA LEU A 53 -7.39 -10.98 1.05
C LEU A 53 -7.79 -12.27 1.78
N PRO A 54 -9.05 -12.44 2.19
CA PRO A 54 -9.49 -13.67 2.85
C PRO A 54 -9.13 -14.91 2.05
N GLY A 55 -8.53 -15.90 2.71
CA GLY A 55 -8.04 -17.13 2.07
C GLY A 55 -6.56 -17.12 1.67
N GLU A 56 -5.88 -15.97 1.68
CA GLU A 56 -4.46 -15.92 1.36
C GLU A 56 -3.59 -16.60 2.43
N THR A 57 -2.50 -17.24 2.01
CA THR A 57 -1.61 -17.96 2.93
C THR A 57 -0.60 -17.01 3.56
N LEU A 58 -0.64 -16.91 4.89
CA LEU A 58 0.38 -16.24 5.69
C LEU A 58 1.49 -17.22 6.08
N ILE A 59 2.71 -16.70 6.17
CA ILE A 59 3.81 -17.33 6.89
C ILE A 59 3.97 -16.61 8.21
N LEU A 60 3.67 -17.32 9.30
CA LEU A 60 3.78 -16.86 10.66
C LEU A 60 5.06 -17.40 11.31
N THR A 61 5.49 -16.74 12.39
CA THR A 61 6.50 -17.25 13.31
C THR A 61 6.13 -16.95 14.76
N LEU A 62 6.91 -17.45 15.70
CA LEU A 62 6.73 -17.19 17.13
C LEU A 62 7.04 -15.72 17.45
N ASN A 63 6.11 -15.05 18.14
CA ASN A 63 6.32 -13.69 18.58
C ASN A 63 7.11 -13.65 19.90
N ARG A 64 8.46 -13.60 19.80
CA ARG A 64 9.36 -13.53 20.96
C ARG A 64 9.58 -12.11 21.50
N SER A 65 8.86 -11.11 20.99
CA SER A 65 9.11 -9.69 21.29
C SER A 65 8.73 -9.22 22.70
N GLN A 66 8.39 -10.13 23.62
CA GLN A 66 8.43 -9.88 25.06
C GLN A 66 9.20 -11.00 25.76
N GLY A 67 10.33 -10.66 26.37
CA GLY A 67 11.31 -11.61 26.92
C GLY A 67 10.84 -12.38 28.16
N GLY A 68 9.88 -13.28 28.00
CA GLY A 68 9.56 -14.32 28.96
C GLY A 68 10.10 -15.68 28.52
N LYS A 69 10.54 -16.50 29.48
CA LYS A 69 10.74 -17.94 29.26
C LYS A 69 9.41 -18.56 28.86
N ALA A 70 9.43 -19.65 28.08
CA ALA A 70 8.23 -20.35 27.61
C ALA A 70 7.23 -20.72 28.73
N GLU A 71 7.71 -20.81 29.97
CA GLU A 71 6.95 -21.17 31.18
C GLU A 71 6.35 -19.96 31.93
N ASP A 72 6.79 -18.73 31.64
CA ASP A 72 6.30 -17.48 32.25
C ASP A 72 5.23 -16.77 31.40
N CYS A 73 4.47 -17.54 30.61
CA CYS A 73 3.39 -17.04 29.76
C CYS A 73 2.16 -16.59 30.56
N LYS A 74 2.30 -15.55 31.39
CA LYS A 74 1.15 -14.79 31.91
C LYS A 74 0.45 -14.10 30.73
N ALA A 75 -0.60 -14.73 30.21
CA ALA A 75 -1.60 -14.19 29.26
C ALA A 75 -1.03 -13.33 28.10
N ASN A 76 -0.34 -13.99 27.16
CA ASN A 76 0.15 -13.38 25.92
C ASN A 76 -1.00 -12.83 25.05
N LYS A 77 -0.94 -11.54 24.67
CA LYS A 77 -1.96 -10.90 23.80
C LYS A 77 -1.84 -11.25 22.31
N LEU A 78 -0.68 -11.69 21.79
CA LEU A 78 -0.48 -12.09 20.37
C LEU A 78 0.72 -13.06 20.23
N PRO A 79 0.52 -14.39 20.27
CA PRO A 79 1.61 -15.37 20.30
C PRO A 79 2.36 -15.54 18.97
N TYR A 80 1.76 -15.10 17.85
CA TYR A 80 2.34 -15.21 16.52
C TYR A 80 2.67 -13.84 15.93
N LEU A 81 3.66 -13.82 15.03
CA LEU A 81 4.07 -12.68 14.22
C LEU A 81 3.96 -13.05 12.74
N VAL A 82 3.41 -12.16 11.93
CA VAL A 82 3.34 -12.34 10.47
C VAL A 82 4.68 -11.95 9.85
N LEU A 83 5.35 -12.90 9.20
CA LEU A 83 6.57 -12.65 8.43
C LEU A 83 6.26 -12.28 6.99
N ALA A 84 5.42 -13.07 6.34
CA ALA A 84 5.14 -12.93 4.92
C ALA A 84 3.72 -13.36 4.58
N VAL A 85 3.30 -13.03 3.36
CA VAL A 85 2.13 -13.60 2.69
C VAL A 85 2.56 -14.19 1.36
N LEU A 86 1.96 -15.30 0.95
CA LEU A 86 2.20 -15.86 -0.37
C LEU A 86 1.36 -15.12 -1.40
N LYS A 87 2.00 -14.57 -2.43
CA LYS A 87 1.35 -13.99 -3.61
C LYS A 87 1.89 -14.72 -4.83
N ASP A 88 1.01 -15.33 -5.61
CA ASP A 88 1.36 -16.12 -6.81
C ASP A 88 2.41 -17.22 -6.52
N GLY A 89 2.33 -17.83 -5.32
CA GLY A 89 3.26 -18.87 -4.87
C GLY A 89 4.57 -18.35 -4.28
N GLU A 90 4.88 -17.06 -4.39
CA GLU A 90 6.11 -16.48 -3.84
C GLU A 90 5.87 -15.74 -2.51
N PRO A 91 6.81 -15.82 -1.55
CA PRO A 91 6.69 -15.10 -0.30
C PRO A 91 6.98 -13.60 -0.46
N VAL A 92 6.03 -12.78 -0.03
CA VAL A 92 6.18 -11.33 0.11
C VAL A 92 6.44 -11.00 1.57
N LEU A 93 7.67 -10.60 1.90
CA LEU A 93 8.03 -10.22 3.27
C LEU A 93 7.23 -8.98 3.70
N LEU A 94 6.49 -9.11 4.80
CA LEU A 94 5.66 -8.03 5.36
C LEU A 94 6.36 -7.31 6.52
N HIS A 95 7.40 -7.88 7.12
CA HIS A 95 8.10 -7.27 8.25
C HIS A 95 9.02 -6.11 7.84
N THR A 96 8.45 -4.90 7.70
CA THR A 96 9.14 -3.74 7.11
C THR A 96 10.38 -3.30 7.88
N HIS A 97 10.45 -3.55 9.19
CA HIS A 97 11.63 -3.18 9.99
C HIS A 97 12.86 -4.08 9.77
N LEU A 98 12.69 -5.27 9.17
CA LEU A 98 13.83 -6.15 8.86
C LEU A 98 14.57 -5.70 7.60
N THR A 99 13.89 -4.98 6.70
CA THR A 99 14.41 -4.60 5.38
C THR A 99 15.77 -3.90 5.47
N ASN A 100 15.95 -2.93 6.38
CA ASN A 100 17.21 -2.21 6.54
C ASN A 100 18.39 -3.15 6.82
N ARG A 101 18.16 -4.18 7.62
CA ARG A 101 19.18 -5.16 7.98
C ARG A 101 19.44 -6.16 6.86
N ILE A 102 18.39 -6.61 6.19
CA ILE A 102 18.51 -7.46 4.99
C ILE A 102 19.35 -6.75 3.94
N ILE A 103 19.07 -5.46 3.69
CA ILE A 103 19.86 -4.66 2.74
C ILE A 103 21.31 -4.52 3.20
N ALA A 104 21.55 -4.21 4.47
CA ALA A 104 22.91 -4.10 4.99
C ALA A 104 23.71 -5.42 4.84
N ASP A 105 23.07 -6.57 5.10
CA ASP A 105 23.68 -7.89 4.92
C ASP A 105 23.94 -8.21 3.44
N LEU A 106 22.99 -7.93 2.55
CA LEU A 106 23.16 -8.10 1.11
C LEU A 106 24.28 -7.20 0.55
N ILE A 107 24.43 -5.97 1.06
CA ILE A 107 25.54 -5.07 0.71
C ILE A 107 26.87 -5.69 1.15
N LYS A 108 26.96 -6.15 2.40
CA LYS A 108 28.16 -6.79 2.94
C LYS A 108 28.57 -8.05 2.16
N GLN A 109 27.59 -8.82 1.66
CA GLN A 109 27.81 -9.98 0.80
C GLN A 109 28.14 -9.63 -0.66
N GLY A 110 28.14 -8.35 -1.04
CA GLY A 110 28.37 -7.90 -2.41
C GLY A 110 27.23 -8.26 -3.38
N LYS A 111 26.03 -8.60 -2.86
CA LYS A 111 24.87 -9.04 -3.65
C LYS A 111 24.04 -7.88 -4.22
N VAL A 112 24.29 -6.64 -3.80
CA VAL A 112 23.60 -5.45 -4.34
C VAL A 112 24.55 -4.70 -5.28
N PRO A 113 24.42 -4.85 -6.62
CA PRO A 113 25.37 -4.27 -7.57
C PRO A 113 25.54 -2.75 -7.44
N LEU A 114 24.44 -2.03 -7.17
CA LEU A 114 24.41 -0.59 -6.91
C LEU A 114 25.41 -0.14 -5.83
N TYR A 115 25.71 -1.01 -4.86
CA TYR A 115 26.58 -0.72 -3.72
C TYR A 115 27.93 -1.43 -3.79
N LYS A 116 28.37 -1.84 -4.98
CA LYS A 116 29.67 -2.51 -5.14
C LYS A 116 30.83 -1.63 -4.62
N GLY A 117 31.53 -2.16 -3.61
CA GLY A 117 32.65 -1.50 -2.95
C GLY A 117 32.27 -0.53 -1.83
N TYR A 118 30.98 -0.38 -1.51
CA TYR A 118 30.55 0.34 -0.32
C TYR A 118 30.47 -0.58 0.89
N GLU A 119 30.79 -0.03 2.05
CA GLU A 119 30.63 -0.69 3.35
C GLU A 119 29.56 0.03 4.19
N VAL A 120 28.80 -0.73 4.98
CA VAL A 120 27.83 -0.17 5.92
C VAL A 120 28.58 0.39 7.14
N SER A 121 28.66 1.72 7.26
CA SER A 121 29.40 2.37 8.34
C SER A 121 28.54 2.75 9.55
N ALA A 122 27.23 2.94 9.37
CA ALA A 122 26.31 3.23 10.47
C ALA A 122 24.86 2.83 10.15
N PHE A 123 24.10 2.53 11.20
CA PHE A 123 22.64 2.36 11.16
C PHE A 123 21.97 3.52 11.88
N GLU A 124 20.77 3.87 11.43
CA GLU A 124 19.90 4.82 12.12
C GLU A 124 20.52 6.20 12.42
N PRO A 125 21.31 6.81 11.52
CA PRO A 125 21.93 8.10 11.81
C PRO A 125 20.87 9.20 11.92
N SER A 126 21.09 10.17 12.81
CA SER A 126 20.16 11.26 13.08
C SER A 126 20.69 12.58 12.56
N PHE A 127 19.90 13.29 11.75
CA PHE A 127 20.21 14.60 11.18
C PHE A 127 18.98 15.51 11.23
N GLN A 128 19.11 16.71 11.79
CA GLN A 128 18.04 17.72 11.83
C GLN A 128 16.68 17.18 12.32
N GLY A 129 16.71 16.37 13.38
CA GLY A 129 15.50 15.76 13.96
C GLY A 129 14.85 14.64 13.12
N SER A 130 15.47 14.25 12.01
CA SER A 130 15.10 13.07 11.22
C SER A 130 16.10 11.94 11.45
N ARG A 131 15.62 10.69 11.43
CA ARG A 131 16.43 9.49 11.51
C ARG A 131 16.34 8.77 10.16
N PHE A 132 17.48 8.59 9.51
CA PHE A 132 17.63 7.85 8.27
C PHE A 132 18.06 6.41 8.55
N ASP A 133 18.23 5.57 7.53
CA ASP A 133 18.38 4.13 7.75
C ASP A 133 19.84 3.68 7.79
N LEU A 134 20.67 4.11 6.83
CA LEU A 134 22.06 3.66 6.69
C LEU A 134 23.01 4.80 6.30
N ILE A 135 24.27 4.69 6.72
CA ILE A 135 25.40 5.37 6.08
C ILE A 135 26.26 4.33 5.39
N LEU A 136 26.54 4.55 4.11
CA LEU A 136 27.47 3.73 3.34
C LEU A 136 28.73 4.53 3.03
N LYS A 137 29.90 3.89 3.01
CA LYS A 137 31.19 4.54 2.74
C LYS A 137 31.98 3.80 1.67
N LYS A 138 32.58 4.55 0.75
CA LYS A 138 33.54 4.07 -0.25
C LYS A 138 34.54 5.17 -0.58
N GLU A 139 35.84 4.91 -0.43
CA GLU A 139 36.92 5.78 -0.94
C GLU A 139 36.73 7.30 -0.70
N GLY A 140 36.32 7.70 0.50
CA GLY A 140 36.10 9.11 0.87
C GLY A 140 34.68 9.62 0.62
N GLU A 141 33.90 8.96 -0.22
CA GLU A 141 32.48 9.23 -0.41
C GLU A 141 31.63 8.60 0.71
N ARG A 142 30.56 9.30 1.09
CA ARG A 142 29.58 8.84 2.08
C ARG A 142 28.16 9.00 1.52
N LEU A 143 27.43 7.89 1.42
CA LEU A 143 26.00 7.91 1.09
C LEU A 143 25.18 8.00 2.38
N LEU A 144 24.18 8.88 2.40
CA LEU A 144 23.12 8.85 3.39
C LEU A 144 21.90 8.20 2.75
N VAL A 145 21.54 7.00 3.21
CA VAL A 145 20.54 6.15 2.56
C VAL A 145 19.29 6.05 3.42
N GLU A 146 18.15 6.44 2.85
CA GLU A 146 16.81 6.12 3.35
C GLU A 146 16.29 4.89 2.60
N VAL A 147 15.84 3.87 3.33
CA VAL A 147 15.28 2.63 2.79
C VAL A 147 13.76 2.65 2.91
N LYS A 148 13.06 2.42 1.80
CA LYS A 148 11.59 2.30 1.77
C LYS A 148 11.20 0.89 1.35
N THR A 149 10.49 0.19 2.22
CA THR A 149 9.92 -1.12 1.86
C THR A 149 8.70 -0.93 0.97
N CYS A 150 8.68 -1.60 -0.18
CA CYS A 150 7.61 -1.55 -1.16
C CYS A 150 6.97 -2.94 -1.29
N THR A 151 5.68 -3.03 -0.94
CA THR A 151 4.86 -4.25 -1.04
C THR A 151 3.67 -4.09 -1.97
N LEU A 152 3.41 -2.86 -2.44
CA LEU A 152 2.40 -2.59 -3.46
C LEU A 152 2.99 -2.83 -4.85
N PHE A 153 2.58 -3.92 -5.47
CA PHE A 153 3.01 -4.29 -6.82
C PHE A 153 1.98 -5.16 -7.53
N ASN A 154 2.01 -5.10 -8.85
CA ASN A 154 1.26 -5.97 -9.74
C ASN A 154 2.04 -6.11 -11.05
N ASP A 155 2.21 -7.34 -11.51
CA ASP A 155 2.99 -7.67 -12.71
C ASP A 155 4.36 -6.95 -12.75
N LYS A 156 4.59 -6.09 -13.75
CA LYS A 156 5.86 -5.40 -13.98
C LYS A 156 6.04 -4.11 -13.18
N VAL A 157 5.06 -3.71 -12.36
CA VAL A 157 5.06 -2.40 -11.72
C VAL A 157 4.97 -2.53 -10.20
N ALA A 158 5.85 -1.81 -9.51
CA ALA A 158 5.80 -1.59 -8.08
C ALA A 158 5.60 -0.11 -7.77
N MET A 159 4.86 0.20 -6.70
CA MET A 159 4.63 1.58 -6.30
C MET A 159 4.72 1.79 -4.80
N PHE A 160 5.15 2.99 -4.39
CA PHE A 160 5.17 3.39 -2.97
C PHE A 160 4.68 4.83 -2.81
N PRO A 161 3.93 5.18 -1.74
CA PRO A 161 3.54 4.32 -0.61
C PRO A 161 2.20 3.59 -0.84
N ASP A 162 1.89 2.60 0.00
CA ASP A 162 0.61 1.88 -0.01
C ASP A 162 -0.48 2.54 0.88
N ALA A 163 -0.11 3.63 1.56
CA ALA A 163 -0.99 4.54 2.28
C ALA A 163 -0.38 5.95 2.30
N VAL A 164 -1.21 7.00 2.42
CA VAL A 164 -0.75 8.40 2.55
C VAL A 164 0.30 8.50 3.67
N SER A 165 1.45 9.11 3.36
CA SER A 165 2.64 9.14 4.20
C SER A 165 3.29 10.51 4.21
N GLN A 166 2.73 11.42 5.03
CA GLN A 166 3.33 12.73 5.32
C GLN A 166 4.78 12.60 5.83
N ARG A 167 5.06 11.53 6.60
CA ARG A 167 6.41 11.22 7.07
C ARG A 167 7.35 10.89 5.91
N GLY A 168 6.89 10.10 4.93
CA GLY A 168 7.66 9.77 3.73
C GLY A 168 8.06 11.03 2.96
N THR A 169 7.10 11.93 2.73
CA THR A 169 7.33 13.22 2.08
C THR A 169 8.34 14.07 2.83
N LYS A 170 8.15 14.25 4.15
CA LYS A 170 9.10 14.99 4.99
C LYS A 170 10.50 14.39 4.95
N HIS A 171 10.63 13.07 5.00
CA HIS A 171 11.92 12.39 4.96
C HIS A 171 12.65 12.64 3.62
N LEU A 172 11.96 12.52 2.48
CA LEU A 172 12.57 12.80 1.16
C LEU A 172 13.07 14.25 1.03
N LEU A 173 12.24 15.22 1.43
CA LEU A 173 12.63 16.63 1.39
C LEU A 173 13.78 16.95 2.37
N THR A 174 13.82 16.26 3.51
CA THR A 174 14.94 16.40 4.47
C THR A 174 16.22 15.77 3.91
N LEU A 175 16.10 14.60 3.28
CA LEU A 175 17.21 13.88 2.65
C LEU A 175 17.84 14.70 1.53
N ALA A 176 17.06 15.48 0.77
CA ALA A 176 17.59 16.37 -0.27
C ALA A 176 18.64 17.38 0.23
N LYS A 177 18.66 17.66 1.54
CA LYS A 177 19.64 18.55 2.19
C LYS A 177 20.95 17.84 2.58
N ALA A 178 21.07 16.53 2.39
CA ALA A 178 22.22 15.77 2.89
C ALA A 178 23.57 16.20 2.30
N LYS A 179 23.56 16.83 1.11
CA LYS A 179 24.76 17.43 0.51
C LYS A 179 25.37 18.52 1.40
N GLU A 180 24.55 19.29 2.12
CA GLU A 180 25.00 20.29 3.09
C GLU A 180 25.76 19.66 4.27
N TRP A 181 25.53 18.37 4.52
CA TRP A 181 26.17 17.61 5.60
C TRP A 181 27.35 16.75 5.09
N GLY A 182 27.74 16.91 3.82
CA GLY A 182 28.84 16.15 3.22
C GLY A 182 28.48 14.71 2.81
N TYR A 183 27.19 14.44 2.57
CA TYR A 183 26.72 13.12 2.11
C TYR A 183 26.07 13.21 0.74
N VAL A 184 26.21 12.16 -0.06
CA VAL A 184 25.38 11.94 -1.25
C VAL A 184 24.04 11.35 -0.79
N PRO A 185 22.92 12.06 -0.97
CA PRO A 185 21.60 11.57 -0.55
C PRO A 185 21.07 10.51 -1.50
N GLN A 186 20.55 9.42 -0.95
CA GLN A 186 19.92 8.36 -1.73
C GLN A 186 18.70 7.79 -1.02
N CYS A 187 17.62 7.59 -1.78
CA CYS A 187 16.44 6.87 -1.33
C CYS A 187 16.35 5.55 -2.09
N LEU A 188 16.47 4.44 -1.37
CA LEU A 188 16.39 3.09 -1.89
C LEU A 188 15.01 2.49 -1.64
N PHE A 189 14.25 2.27 -2.70
CA PHE A 189 12.99 1.53 -2.67
C PHE A 189 13.26 0.04 -2.84
N VAL A 190 12.85 -0.76 -1.87
CA VAL A 190 13.08 -2.20 -1.83
C VAL A 190 11.76 -2.91 -2.08
N VAL A 191 11.59 -3.41 -3.30
CA VAL A 191 10.41 -4.13 -3.77
C VAL A 191 10.50 -5.59 -3.32
N MET A 192 9.53 -6.04 -2.53
CA MET A 192 9.46 -7.41 -2.00
C MET A 192 8.83 -8.38 -3.01
N SER A 193 9.33 -8.37 -4.24
CA SER A 193 8.87 -9.22 -5.35
C SER A 193 9.91 -9.28 -6.46
N ARG A 194 9.95 -10.39 -7.21
CA ARG A 194 10.85 -10.57 -8.37
C ARG A 194 10.30 -9.96 -9.66
N LYS A 195 8.97 -9.82 -9.74
CA LYS A 195 8.25 -9.51 -10.99
C LYS A 195 8.47 -8.07 -11.49
N PRO A 196 8.43 -7.03 -10.62
CA PRO A 196 8.47 -5.66 -11.11
C PRO A 196 9.76 -5.30 -11.84
N ASP A 197 9.62 -4.64 -13.00
CA ASP A 197 10.70 -4.05 -13.79
C ASP A 197 10.74 -2.52 -13.63
N TYR A 198 9.61 -1.93 -13.24
CA TYR A 198 9.44 -0.51 -13.05
C TYR A 198 8.97 -0.16 -11.63
N PHE A 199 9.49 0.94 -11.12
CA PHE A 199 9.10 1.52 -9.84
C PHE A 199 8.61 2.95 -10.06
N LEU A 200 7.45 3.27 -9.49
CA LEU A 200 6.83 4.60 -9.57
C LEU A 200 6.36 5.05 -8.17
N PRO A 201 6.32 6.36 -7.87
CA PRO A 201 5.57 6.83 -6.71
C PRO A 201 4.07 6.52 -6.91
N ALA A 202 3.40 6.04 -5.87
CA ALA A 202 1.97 5.71 -5.89
C ALA A 202 1.11 6.98 -5.91
N PHE A 203 1.10 7.71 -7.04
CA PHE A 203 0.39 8.98 -7.21
C PHE A 203 -1.14 8.86 -7.03
N HIS A 204 -1.69 7.65 -7.19
CA HIS A 204 -3.08 7.34 -6.91
C HIS A 204 -3.37 7.07 -5.41
N ILE A 205 -2.35 7.07 -4.54
CA ILE A 205 -2.48 6.93 -3.08
C ILE A 205 -2.05 8.22 -2.39
N ASP A 206 -0.86 8.72 -2.73
CA ASP A 206 -0.27 9.90 -2.13
C ASP A 206 0.31 10.81 -3.21
N LEU A 207 -0.52 11.73 -3.70
CA LEU A 207 -0.13 12.67 -4.74
C LEU A 207 0.94 13.66 -4.22
N ALA A 208 0.90 14.02 -2.94
CA ALA A 208 1.90 14.92 -2.35
C ALA A 208 3.28 14.24 -2.28
N PHE A 209 3.34 12.96 -1.92
CA PHE A 209 4.57 12.18 -2.00
C PHE A 209 5.09 12.09 -3.45
N ALA A 210 4.21 11.86 -4.43
CA ALA A 210 4.61 11.79 -5.83
C ALA A 210 5.20 13.12 -6.34
N TYR A 211 4.63 14.27 -5.94
CA TYR A 211 5.23 15.57 -6.25
C TYR A 211 6.60 15.76 -5.59
N ALA A 212 6.73 15.43 -4.30
CA ALA A 212 8.03 15.52 -3.62
C ALA A 212 9.08 14.57 -4.23
N PHE A 213 8.67 13.37 -4.66
CA PHE A 213 9.52 12.43 -5.39
C PHE A 213 10.07 13.04 -6.68
N LEU A 214 9.22 13.73 -7.45
CA LEU A 214 9.65 14.43 -8.66
C LEU A 214 10.51 15.65 -8.37
N GLU A 215 10.20 16.41 -7.33
CA GLU A 215 10.92 17.62 -6.90
C GLU A 215 12.38 17.29 -6.55
N VAL A 216 12.62 16.20 -5.81
CA VAL A 216 13.96 15.85 -5.33
C VAL A 216 14.79 15.05 -6.33
N ARG A 217 14.29 14.73 -7.52
CA ARG A 217 14.94 13.79 -8.46
C ARG A 217 16.36 14.17 -8.88
N ASN A 218 16.69 15.46 -8.87
CA ASN A 218 18.00 15.98 -9.25
C ASN A 218 18.92 16.19 -8.03
N SER A 219 18.37 16.16 -6.81
CA SER A 219 19.12 16.36 -5.57
C SER A 219 19.35 15.07 -4.79
N VAL A 220 18.45 14.09 -4.92
CA VAL A 220 18.47 12.76 -4.27
C VAL A 220 18.55 11.67 -5.33
N GLU A 221 19.45 10.71 -5.14
CA GLU A 221 19.45 9.50 -5.95
C GLU A 221 18.27 8.61 -5.58
N LEU A 222 17.24 8.59 -6.42
CA LEU A 222 16.08 7.71 -6.24
C LEU A 222 16.36 6.40 -6.96
N ARG A 223 16.57 5.32 -6.19
CA ARG A 223 16.95 3.99 -6.68
C ARG A 223 15.92 2.97 -6.23
N ALA A 224 15.66 1.96 -7.06
CA ALA A 224 14.79 0.87 -6.69
C ALA A 224 15.47 -0.47 -6.99
N ILE A 225 15.29 -1.43 -6.09
CA ILE A 225 15.70 -2.81 -6.28
C ILE A 225 14.56 -3.75 -5.90
N ALA A 226 14.49 -4.88 -6.60
CA ALA A 226 13.64 -6.01 -6.30
C ALA A 226 14.47 -7.05 -5.56
N ILE A 227 13.96 -7.50 -4.41
CA ILE A 227 14.54 -8.62 -3.66
C ILE A 227 13.49 -9.70 -3.43
N SER A 228 13.95 -10.94 -3.29
CA SER A 228 13.09 -12.05 -2.93
C SER A 228 13.85 -13.03 -2.06
N ALA A 229 13.15 -13.51 -1.05
CA ALA A 229 13.61 -14.59 -0.19
C ALA A 229 13.29 -15.94 -0.82
N ASP A 230 14.04 -16.96 -0.44
CA ASP A 230 13.65 -18.34 -0.63
C ASP A 230 12.41 -18.70 0.22
N GLU A 231 11.90 -19.93 0.05
CA GLU A 231 10.74 -20.41 0.80
C GLU A 231 10.96 -20.42 2.32
N SER A 232 12.23 -20.55 2.75
CA SER A 232 12.59 -20.51 4.16
C SER A 232 12.51 -19.11 4.75
N LEU A 233 12.47 -18.04 3.94
CA LEU A 233 12.60 -16.65 4.38
C LEU A 233 13.94 -16.30 5.06
N GLU A 234 14.91 -17.22 5.05
CA GLU A 234 16.21 -17.01 5.70
C GLU A 234 17.23 -16.43 4.73
N THR A 235 17.11 -16.73 3.44
CA THR A 235 18.09 -16.32 2.45
C THR A 235 17.47 -15.49 1.34
N PHE A 236 18.08 -14.33 1.07
CA PHE A 236 17.73 -13.47 -0.05
C PHE A 236 18.72 -13.70 -1.20
N ASN A 237 18.32 -14.53 -2.16
CA ASN A 237 19.17 -14.97 -3.28
C ASN A 237 18.91 -14.23 -4.59
N PHE A 238 17.89 -13.38 -4.62
CA PHE A 238 17.54 -12.59 -5.78
C PHE A 238 17.65 -11.10 -5.46
N VAL A 239 18.42 -10.39 -6.30
CA VAL A 239 18.50 -8.92 -6.30
C VAL A 239 18.49 -8.46 -7.76
N LYS A 240 17.60 -7.55 -8.11
CA LYS A 240 17.49 -6.96 -9.45
C LYS A 240 17.29 -5.45 -9.31
N GLU A 241 17.99 -4.63 -10.09
CA GLU A 241 17.68 -3.21 -10.18
C GLU A 241 16.36 -2.99 -10.91
N VAL A 242 15.54 -2.07 -10.39
CA VAL A 242 14.21 -1.75 -10.91
C VAL A 242 14.25 -0.32 -11.45
N LYS A 243 13.75 -0.13 -12.67
CA LYS A 243 13.85 1.14 -13.38
C LYS A 243 12.86 2.16 -12.83
N VAL A 244 13.30 3.41 -12.66
CA VAL A 244 12.42 4.54 -12.37
C VAL A 244 12.23 5.37 -13.65
N PRO A 245 11.08 5.29 -14.34
CA PRO A 245 10.89 5.90 -15.64
C PRO A 245 10.53 7.39 -15.54
N PHE A 246 11.48 8.25 -15.13
CA PHE A 246 11.24 9.68 -14.86
C PHE A 246 10.56 10.44 -16.00
N GLU A 247 10.93 10.15 -17.26
CA GLU A 247 10.35 10.79 -18.45
C GLU A 247 8.84 10.57 -18.57
N ARG A 248 8.34 9.40 -18.13
CA ARG A 248 6.90 9.11 -18.13
C ARG A 248 6.20 9.61 -16.87
N LEU A 249 6.91 9.77 -15.74
CA LEU A 249 6.27 10.17 -14.49
C LEU A 249 5.61 11.55 -14.56
N GLU A 250 6.22 12.51 -15.25
CA GLU A 250 5.67 13.87 -15.34
C GLU A 250 4.29 13.93 -16.01
N SER A 251 4.04 13.07 -17.00
CA SER A 251 2.74 13.01 -17.67
C SER A 251 1.67 12.25 -16.87
N LEU A 252 2.09 11.37 -15.96
CA LEU A 252 1.21 10.52 -15.13
C LEU A 252 0.78 11.18 -13.82
N VAL A 253 1.64 11.99 -13.18
CA VAL A 253 1.38 12.59 -11.86
C VAL A 253 0.48 13.82 -12.00
N LYS A 254 -0.82 13.60 -12.20
CA LYS A 254 -1.85 14.65 -12.38
C LYS A 254 -3.00 14.53 -11.39
N ASP A 255 -3.54 15.67 -10.93
CA ASP A 255 -4.73 15.68 -10.07
C ASP A 255 -6.07 15.55 -10.84
N SER A 256 -6.15 14.57 -11.75
CA SER A 256 -7.33 14.28 -12.56
C SER A 256 -7.51 12.76 -12.73
N GLY A 257 -8.64 12.34 -13.30
CA GLY A 257 -8.93 10.95 -13.61
C GLY A 257 -10.31 10.51 -13.14
N VAL A 258 -10.45 9.22 -12.88
CA VAL A 258 -11.67 8.58 -12.39
C VAL A 258 -11.48 8.04 -10.98
N TYR A 259 -12.56 7.69 -10.29
CA TYR A 259 -12.48 7.16 -8.94
C TYR A 259 -13.67 6.27 -8.60
N LEU A 260 -13.44 5.40 -7.62
CA LEU A 260 -14.49 4.62 -6.96
C LEU A 260 -14.70 5.11 -5.52
N LEU A 261 -15.94 5.09 -5.04
CA LEU A 261 -16.26 5.16 -3.61
C LEU A 261 -16.97 3.87 -3.21
N VAL A 262 -16.46 3.20 -2.17
CA VAL A 262 -17.15 2.06 -1.54
C VAL A 262 -17.90 2.58 -0.32
N ILE A 263 -19.21 2.42 -0.32
CA ILE A 263 -20.13 2.99 0.66
C ILE A 263 -20.87 1.84 1.34
N GLU A 264 -20.94 1.88 2.66
CA GLU A 264 -21.72 0.96 3.48
C GLU A 264 -23.02 1.63 3.91
N VAL A 265 -24.13 0.96 3.58
CA VAL A 265 -25.48 1.25 4.05
C VAL A 265 -25.81 0.17 5.07
N LYS A 266 -25.82 0.53 6.36
CA LYS A 266 -26.04 -0.43 7.45
C LYS A 266 -27.50 -0.86 7.56
N ASP A 267 -28.39 0.12 7.49
CA ASP A 267 -29.82 -0.04 7.64
C ASP A 267 -30.53 0.49 6.39
N SER A 268 -31.73 0.01 6.12
CA SER A 268 -32.52 0.49 4.98
C SER A 268 -32.69 2.00 5.06
N LEU A 269 -32.41 2.68 3.97
CA LEU A 269 -32.32 4.14 3.92
C LEU A 269 -33.14 4.68 2.75
N GLU A 270 -34.12 5.53 3.05
CA GLU A 270 -34.83 6.31 2.06
C GLU A 270 -34.15 7.69 1.91
N VAL A 271 -33.84 8.08 0.67
CA VAL A 271 -33.15 9.33 0.35
C VAL A 271 -33.85 10.00 -0.82
N GLU A 272 -34.21 11.26 -0.66
CA GLU A 272 -34.61 12.12 -1.78
C GLU A 272 -33.35 12.65 -2.49
N VAL A 273 -33.13 12.23 -3.73
CA VAL A 273 -31.91 12.48 -4.51
C VAL A 273 -32.20 13.42 -5.67
N GLY A 274 -32.37 14.71 -5.36
CA GLY A 274 -32.58 15.76 -6.36
C GLY A 274 -33.65 15.39 -7.39
N ALA A 275 -33.31 15.47 -8.68
CA ALA A 275 -34.24 15.16 -9.78
C ALA A 275 -34.59 13.67 -9.92
N LEU A 276 -33.86 12.74 -9.25
CA LEU A 276 -34.21 11.32 -9.24
C LEU A 276 -35.36 11.00 -8.28
N GLY A 277 -35.76 11.97 -7.44
CA GLY A 277 -36.81 11.80 -6.46
C GLY A 277 -36.40 10.85 -5.33
N ARG A 278 -37.39 10.17 -4.75
CA ARG A 278 -37.23 9.31 -3.58
C ARG A 278 -36.70 7.93 -3.97
N LEU A 279 -35.55 7.56 -3.43
CA LEU A 279 -34.89 6.28 -3.67
C LEU A 279 -34.71 5.50 -2.37
N ASN A 280 -34.88 4.18 -2.44
CA ASN A 280 -34.69 3.25 -1.34
C ASN A 280 -33.37 2.48 -1.50
N PHE A 281 -32.50 2.59 -0.51
CA PHE A 281 -31.23 1.88 -0.43
C PHE A 281 -31.34 0.78 0.63
N LYS A 282 -31.25 -0.48 0.19
CA LYS A 282 -31.24 -1.63 1.10
C LYS A 282 -29.88 -1.75 1.81
N PRO A 283 -29.82 -2.44 2.96
CA PRO A 283 -28.56 -2.78 3.60
C PRO A 283 -27.59 -3.48 2.66
N GLY A 284 -26.31 -3.11 2.75
CA GLY A 284 -25.22 -3.67 1.95
C GLY A 284 -24.19 -2.62 1.56
N TYR A 285 -23.51 -2.88 0.45
CA TYR A 285 -22.43 -2.05 -0.05
C TYR A 285 -22.80 -1.46 -1.40
N TYR A 286 -22.35 -0.24 -1.64
CA TYR A 286 -22.56 0.47 -2.89
C TYR A 286 -21.23 0.97 -3.42
N VAL A 287 -20.94 0.70 -4.69
CA VAL A 287 -19.76 1.22 -5.39
C VAL A 287 -20.21 2.30 -6.35
N TYR A 288 -19.79 3.53 -6.09
CA TYR A 288 -20.03 4.67 -6.97
C TYR A 288 -18.81 4.92 -7.86
N VAL A 289 -19.05 5.17 -9.14
CA VAL A 289 -18.05 5.58 -10.12
C VAL A 289 -18.20 7.07 -10.41
N GLY A 290 -17.09 7.79 -10.39
CA GLY A 290 -17.07 9.21 -10.73
C GLY A 290 -15.80 9.61 -11.49
N SER A 291 -15.81 10.81 -12.07
CA SER A 291 -14.64 11.42 -12.70
C SER A 291 -14.32 12.81 -12.14
N ALA A 292 -13.14 13.33 -12.44
CA ALA A 292 -12.78 14.74 -12.30
C ALA A 292 -11.69 15.12 -13.32
N LYS A 293 -11.96 16.15 -14.15
CA LYS A 293 -10.96 16.71 -15.08
C LYS A 293 -9.82 17.45 -14.40
N ALA A 294 -10.04 17.92 -13.17
CA ALA A 294 -9.04 18.55 -12.31
C ALA A 294 -9.53 18.50 -10.85
N ASN A 295 -8.60 18.67 -9.90
CA ASN A 295 -8.89 18.65 -8.46
C ASN A 295 -9.58 17.35 -8.02
N LEU A 296 -9.17 16.20 -8.56
CA LEU A 296 -9.76 14.89 -8.26
C LEU A 296 -9.79 14.62 -6.76
N GLN A 297 -8.67 14.88 -6.07
CA GLN A 297 -8.57 14.66 -4.63
C GLN A 297 -9.60 15.49 -3.85
N LYS A 298 -9.73 16.79 -4.15
CA LYS A 298 -10.72 17.66 -3.50
C LYS A 298 -12.16 17.22 -3.78
N ARG A 299 -12.44 16.69 -4.98
CA ARG A 299 -13.77 16.14 -5.32
C ARG A 299 -14.11 14.94 -4.44
N ILE A 300 -13.19 13.99 -4.30
CA ILE A 300 -13.35 12.81 -3.43
C ILE A 300 -13.52 13.22 -1.96
N GLU A 301 -12.65 14.10 -1.46
CA GLU A 301 -12.73 14.61 -0.08
C GLU A 301 -14.07 15.28 0.20
N ARG A 302 -14.59 16.03 -0.76
CA ARG A 302 -15.93 16.62 -0.66
C ARG A 302 -17.02 15.55 -0.54
N HIS A 303 -16.98 14.49 -1.34
CA HIS A 303 -17.96 13.40 -1.23
C HIS A 303 -17.88 12.67 0.13
N LYS A 304 -16.74 12.70 0.81
CA LYS A 304 -16.60 12.10 2.15
C LYS A 304 -17.11 12.98 3.29
N ARG A 305 -17.25 14.31 3.10
CA ARG A 305 -17.76 15.23 4.14
C ARG A 305 -19.22 14.96 4.50
N LYS A 306 -19.57 14.96 5.79
CA LYS A 306 -20.96 14.76 6.25
C LYS A 306 -21.82 16.01 6.15
N THR A 307 -21.23 17.18 6.39
CA THR A 307 -21.92 18.47 6.29
C THR A 307 -21.42 19.21 5.05
N LYS A 308 -22.32 19.41 4.06
CA LYS A 308 -22.04 20.08 2.79
C LYS A 308 -23.34 20.44 2.08
N ALA A 309 -23.32 21.48 1.24
CA ALA A 309 -24.37 21.69 0.24
C ALA A 309 -24.42 20.49 -0.71
N LEU A 310 -25.60 19.97 -1.05
CA LEU A 310 -25.75 18.81 -1.92
C LEU A 310 -25.69 19.27 -3.37
N LYS A 311 -24.75 18.71 -4.15
CA LYS A 311 -24.56 19.09 -5.57
C LYS A 311 -24.65 17.90 -6.51
N TRP A 312 -24.05 16.78 -6.14
CA TRP A 312 -24.05 15.55 -6.95
C TRP A 312 -24.97 14.50 -6.34
N HIS A 313 -25.54 13.59 -7.13
CA HIS A 313 -26.40 12.52 -6.63
C HIS A 313 -25.75 11.75 -5.46
N ILE A 314 -24.45 11.48 -5.56
CA ILE A 314 -23.69 10.79 -4.52
C ILE A 314 -23.56 11.58 -3.19
N ASP A 315 -23.68 12.91 -3.22
CA ASP A 315 -23.68 13.73 -1.99
C ASP A 315 -24.88 13.37 -1.10
N TYR A 316 -26.06 13.11 -1.69
CA TYR A 316 -27.28 12.75 -0.94
C TYR A 316 -27.14 11.43 -0.19
N LEU A 317 -26.45 10.45 -0.77
CA LEU A 317 -26.19 9.17 -0.13
C LEU A 317 -25.05 9.27 0.90
N THR A 318 -23.94 9.90 0.55
CA THR A 318 -22.73 9.95 1.42
C THR A 318 -22.88 10.77 2.69
N THR A 319 -23.84 11.71 2.75
CA THR A 319 -24.19 12.38 4.01
C THR A 319 -24.85 11.43 5.01
N ARG A 320 -25.60 10.42 4.52
CA ARG A 320 -26.37 9.48 5.34
C ARG A 320 -25.72 8.09 5.50
N ALA A 321 -24.85 7.68 4.58
CA ALA A 321 -24.17 6.39 4.58
C ALA A 321 -22.64 6.51 4.79
N LYS A 322 -21.96 5.45 5.23
CA LYS A 322 -20.53 5.52 5.58
C LYS A 322 -19.67 5.22 4.34
N VAL A 323 -18.79 6.13 3.95
CA VAL A 323 -17.75 5.82 2.95
C VAL A 323 -16.66 4.98 3.61
N LEU A 324 -16.49 3.74 3.17
CA LEU A 324 -15.48 2.82 3.69
C LEU A 324 -14.11 3.04 3.05
N ALA A 325 -14.10 3.25 1.73
CA ALA A 325 -12.88 3.42 0.96
C ALA A 325 -13.12 4.30 -0.28
N ASP A 326 -12.05 4.90 -0.75
CA ASP A 326 -11.99 5.61 -2.02
C ASP A 326 -10.81 5.06 -2.85
N PHE A 327 -11.01 4.98 -4.16
CA PHE A 327 -10.01 4.50 -5.11
C PHE A 327 -9.87 5.47 -6.28
N PRO A 328 -9.14 6.60 -6.14
CA PRO A 328 -8.72 7.37 -7.29
C PRO A 328 -7.86 6.51 -8.22
N ILE A 329 -8.08 6.69 -9.53
CA ILE A 329 -7.38 6.07 -10.64
C ILE A 329 -6.99 7.24 -11.55
N ARG A 330 -5.70 7.56 -11.55
CA ARG A 330 -5.15 8.73 -12.25
C ARG A 330 -4.61 8.27 -13.61
N SER A 331 -5.54 7.98 -14.50
CA SER A 331 -5.26 7.59 -15.89
C SER A 331 -6.15 8.41 -16.82
N GLU A 332 -5.58 8.83 -17.95
CA GLU A 332 -6.32 9.47 -19.04
C GLU A 332 -6.92 8.44 -20.02
N GLU A 333 -6.49 7.18 -19.94
CA GLU A 333 -6.94 6.10 -20.82
C GLU A 333 -8.31 5.55 -20.44
N ILE A 334 -8.67 5.65 -19.16
CA ILE A 334 -9.89 5.04 -18.61
C ILE A 334 -10.96 6.10 -18.42
N SER A 335 -12.03 6.00 -19.21
CA SER A 335 -13.20 6.86 -19.05
C SER A 335 -14.09 6.42 -17.87
N GLU A 336 -14.88 7.35 -17.34
CA GLU A 336 -15.86 7.07 -16.28
C GLU A 336 -16.85 5.97 -16.69
N CYS A 337 -17.34 6.03 -17.93
CA CYS A 337 -18.29 5.06 -18.48
C CYS A 337 -17.66 3.68 -18.64
N GLU A 338 -16.38 3.61 -19.02
CA GLU A 338 -15.65 2.35 -19.08
C GLU A 338 -15.46 1.73 -17.70
N LEU A 339 -15.04 2.54 -16.72
CA LEU A 339 -14.92 2.08 -15.34
C LEU A 339 -16.26 1.60 -14.77
N ALA A 340 -17.35 2.32 -15.05
CA ALA A 340 -18.70 1.90 -14.66
C ALA A 340 -19.08 0.53 -15.25
N ARG A 341 -18.80 0.30 -16.55
CA ARG A 341 -18.99 -1.00 -17.19
C ARG A 341 -18.15 -2.11 -16.55
N MET A 342 -16.90 -1.82 -16.18
CA MET A 342 -16.03 -2.80 -15.51
C MET A 342 -16.56 -3.17 -14.12
N VAL A 343 -16.99 -2.18 -13.32
CA VAL A 343 -17.53 -2.40 -11.98
C VAL A 343 -18.87 -3.15 -12.02
N LYS A 344 -19.74 -2.85 -13.00
CA LYS A 344 -21.04 -3.51 -13.17
C LYS A 344 -20.94 -5.03 -13.22
N ARG A 345 -19.86 -5.58 -13.80
CA ARG A 345 -19.61 -7.03 -13.93
C ARG A 345 -19.53 -7.77 -12.59
N PHE A 346 -19.26 -7.06 -11.50
CA PHE A 346 -19.12 -7.63 -10.15
C PHE A 346 -20.33 -7.34 -9.26
N ALA A 347 -21.26 -6.49 -9.72
CA ALA A 347 -22.37 -6.00 -8.93
C ALA A 347 -23.56 -6.96 -8.94
N ASP A 348 -24.30 -7.00 -7.84
CA ASP A 348 -25.53 -7.78 -7.74
C ASP A 348 -26.73 -7.02 -8.35
N ALA A 349 -26.67 -5.69 -8.37
CA ALA A 349 -27.68 -4.83 -8.99
C ALA A 349 -27.11 -3.42 -9.25
N GLU A 350 -27.88 -2.56 -9.90
CA GLU A 350 -27.55 -1.15 -10.12
C GLU A 350 -28.71 -0.23 -9.70
N VAL A 351 -28.40 1.05 -9.46
CA VAL A 351 -29.40 2.06 -9.11
C VAL A 351 -29.69 2.91 -10.36
N PRO A 352 -30.82 2.72 -11.06
CA PRO A 352 -31.03 3.31 -12.38
C PRO A 352 -30.88 4.85 -12.39
N ARG A 353 -30.25 5.36 -13.45
CA ARG A 353 -29.97 6.78 -13.73
C ARG A 353 -29.07 7.50 -12.70
N PHE A 354 -28.51 6.77 -11.73
CA PHE A 354 -27.74 7.37 -10.65
C PHE A 354 -26.36 7.81 -11.16
N GLY A 355 -26.17 9.13 -11.27
CA GLY A 355 -24.88 9.73 -11.62
C GLY A 355 -24.52 9.63 -13.11
N SER A 356 -25.47 9.25 -13.96
CA SER A 356 -25.28 9.07 -15.41
C SER A 356 -26.08 10.07 -16.25
N SER A 357 -26.36 11.27 -15.73
CA SER A 357 -27.21 12.27 -16.40
C SER A 357 -26.62 12.84 -17.69
N ASP A 358 -25.30 12.76 -17.86
CA ASP A 358 -24.54 13.30 -18.99
C ASP A 358 -23.96 12.20 -19.91
N CYS A 359 -24.41 10.94 -19.75
CA CYS A 359 -23.96 9.83 -20.57
C CYS A 359 -25.09 8.81 -20.83
N GLN A 360 -24.80 7.76 -21.60
CA GLN A 360 -25.76 6.69 -21.92
C GLN A 360 -25.70 5.51 -20.93
N CYS A 361 -24.95 5.62 -19.83
CA CYS A 361 -24.87 4.53 -18.85
C CYS A 361 -26.20 4.39 -18.08
N GLU A 362 -26.61 3.14 -17.83
CA GLU A 362 -27.79 2.84 -17.02
C GLU A 362 -27.62 3.33 -15.58
N SER A 363 -26.41 3.26 -15.03
CA SER A 363 -26.05 3.76 -13.70
C SER A 363 -24.54 3.91 -13.54
N HIS A 364 -24.11 4.78 -12.62
CA HIS A 364 -22.76 4.82 -12.05
C HIS A 364 -22.75 4.39 -10.56
N LEU A 365 -23.86 3.87 -10.02
CA LEU A 365 -23.95 3.36 -8.65
C LEU A 365 -24.43 1.90 -8.63
N PHE A 366 -23.59 1.04 -8.10
CA PHE A 366 -23.76 -0.41 -8.16
C PHE A 366 -23.89 -1.00 -6.75
N TYR A 367 -24.85 -1.91 -6.56
CA TYR A 367 -25.12 -2.59 -5.29
C TYR A 367 -24.37 -3.92 -5.18
N PHE A 368 -23.86 -4.18 -3.98
CA PHE A 368 -23.20 -5.41 -3.58
C PHE A 368 -23.76 -5.87 -2.23
N SER A 369 -24.23 -7.10 -2.17
CA SER A 369 -24.72 -7.77 -0.96
C SER A 369 -23.61 -8.12 0.03
N LYS A 370 -22.38 -8.32 -0.48
CA LYS A 370 -21.17 -8.59 0.31
C LYS A 370 -20.16 -7.46 0.13
N ASN A 371 -19.25 -7.31 1.09
CA ASN A 371 -18.22 -6.27 1.03
C ASN A 371 -17.29 -6.51 -0.17
N PRO A 372 -17.28 -5.63 -1.19
CA PRO A 372 -16.47 -5.83 -2.38
C PRO A 372 -14.96 -5.77 -2.08
N LEU A 373 -14.55 -5.16 -0.97
CA LEU A 373 -13.14 -5.12 -0.52
C LEU A 373 -12.63 -6.47 0.01
N ARG A 374 -13.51 -7.46 0.20
CA ARG A 374 -13.15 -8.84 0.53
C ARG A 374 -13.13 -9.73 -0.71
N SER A 375 -13.54 -9.23 -1.87
CA SER A 375 -13.52 -9.97 -3.14
C SER A 375 -12.15 -9.84 -3.79
N LYS A 376 -11.52 -10.99 -4.07
CA LYS A 376 -10.24 -11.08 -4.75
C LYS A 376 -10.31 -10.37 -6.10
N ASP A 377 -11.26 -10.75 -6.95
CA ASP A 377 -11.36 -10.23 -8.32
C ASP A 377 -11.62 -8.71 -8.36
N PHE A 378 -12.44 -8.20 -7.43
CA PHE A 378 -12.72 -6.76 -7.37
C PHE A 378 -11.48 -5.96 -6.93
N VAL A 379 -10.73 -6.47 -5.95
CA VAL A 379 -9.48 -5.82 -5.52
C VAL A 379 -8.40 -5.92 -6.60
N TYR A 380 -8.30 -7.04 -7.32
CA TYR A 380 -7.39 -7.15 -8.46
C TYR A 380 -7.73 -6.18 -9.59
N LEU A 381 -9.01 -6.00 -9.93
CA LEU A 381 -9.44 -4.99 -10.90
C LEU A 381 -8.90 -3.60 -10.51
N ILE A 382 -9.11 -3.20 -9.26
CA ILE A 382 -8.67 -1.88 -8.76
C ILE A 382 -7.14 -1.75 -8.83
N THR A 383 -6.42 -2.78 -8.38
CA THR A 383 -4.96 -2.79 -8.37
C THR A 383 -4.41 -2.72 -9.80
N ASP A 384 -4.97 -3.50 -10.72
CA ASP A 384 -4.60 -3.49 -12.14
C ASP A 384 -4.79 -2.10 -12.74
N LEU A 385 -5.97 -1.49 -12.58
CA LEU A 385 -6.27 -0.15 -13.12
C LEU A 385 -5.35 0.95 -12.54
N ARG A 386 -4.87 0.78 -11.31
CA ARG A 386 -3.98 1.75 -10.64
C ARG A 386 -2.51 1.58 -10.98
N LEU A 387 -2.10 0.35 -11.33
CA LEU A 387 -0.72 0.00 -11.64
C LEU A 387 -0.48 -0.19 -13.14
N LYS A 388 -1.51 0.00 -13.97
CA LYS A 388 -1.40 0.12 -15.42
C LYS A 388 -0.81 1.50 -15.76
N VAL A 389 0.43 1.53 -16.25
CA VAL A 389 1.20 2.76 -16.54
C VAL A 389 1.91 2.73 -17.87
#